data_AF-A0ABD0WY75-F1
#
_entry.id   AF-A0ABD0WY75-F1
#
_cell.length_a   1.000
_cell.length_b   1.000
_cell.length_c   1.000
_cell.angle_alpha   90.00
_cell.angle_beta   90.00
_cell.angle_gamma   90.00
#
_symmetry.space_group_name_H-M   'P 1'
#
loop_
_entity.id
_entity.type
_entity.pdbx_description
1 polymer ?
#
loop_
_entity_poly.entity_id
_entity_poly.type
_entity_poly.pdbx_seq_one_letter_code
_entity_poly.pdbx_strand_id
1 'polypeptide(L)'
;MMVNAELRQLYPDSDELFEIVLMTNNDAKVGVRLLNSINHYELTTDKFCMMGGQSPIGFLKAYMTNLYLSEDEEKVTEAISQGIACGRCLARRGDSSLITCCNGIAAATMFTAGNVENQLSDTQLRVAFDGDGVLFSDESQIVFNNHGLDSFHENEERLKNQPLQQGLLKYFLEALVKLQNKFDKSQMCPIKTYLVTSRSEVEAGARVHKTLQSWGLKIDQFMFLAGKPKGPPLQKIQPHIFFEDDMKHINLVRELGIITAHVPYGINNM
;
A
#
# COMPACT_ATOMS: atom_id res chain seq x y z
N MET A 1 16.98 2.26 -7.40
CA MET A 1 16.08 1.30 -6.73
C MET A 1 16.92 0.15 -6.15
N MET A 2 17.22 0.17 -4.84
CA MET A 2 18.20 -0.76 -4.25
C MET A 2 17.74 -2.21 -4.17
N VAL A 3 16.43 -2.47 -4.01
CA VAL A 3 15.89 -3.84 -3.89
C VAL A 3 16.29 -4.71 -5.07
N ASN A 4 16.03 -4.26 -6.32
CA ASN A 4 16.41 -5.02 -7.51
C ASN A 4 17.93 -5.10 -7.70
N ALA A 5 18.67 -4.07 -7.33
CA ALA A 5 20.13 -4.09 -7.41
C ALA A 5 20.71 -5.19 -6.49
N GLU A 6 20.21 -5.28 -5.25
CA GLU A 6 20.62 -6.31 -4.30
C GLU A 6 20.12 -7.70 -4.71
N LEU A 7 18.88 -7.83 -5.21
CA LEU A 7 18.36 -9.10 -5.74
C LEU A 7 19.23 -9.63 -6.88
N ARG A 8 19.65 -8.76 -7.81
CA ARG A 8 20.54 -9.14 -8.92
C ARG A 8 21.95 -9.52 -8.44
N GLN A 9 22.43 -8.96 -7.33
CA GLN A 9 23.70 -9.38 -6.74
C GLN A 9 23.59 -10.78 -6.10
N LEU A 10 22.50 -11.06 -5.39
CA LEU A 10 22.28 -12.33 -4.70
C LEU A 10 21.85 -13.46 -5.67
N TYR A 11 21.07 -13.09 -6.70
CA TYR A 11 20.46 -13.99 -7.66
C TYR A 11 20.55 -13.40 -9.09
N PRO A 12 21.73 -13.45 -9.73
CA PRO A 12 21.96 -12.83 -11.04
C PRO A 12 21.03 -13.32 -12.16
N ASP A 13 20.64 -14.59 -12.11
CA ASP A 13 19.82 -15.25 -13.13
C ASP A 13 18.32 -15.29 -12.78
N SER A 14 17.88 -14.64 -11.70
CA SER A 14 16.48 -14.66 -11.28
C SER A 14 15.67 -13.57 -11.96
N ASP A 15 14.58 -13.96 -12.64
CA ASP A 15 13.60 -13.04 -13.23
C ASP A 15 12.54 -12.55 -12.22
N GLU A 16 12.54 -13.11 -11.00
CA GLU A 16 11.60 -12.75 -9.95
C GLU A 16 12.10 -11.51 -9.19
N LEU A 17 11.91 -10.35 -9.83
CA LEU A 17 12.30 -9.02 -9.34
C LEU A 17 11.07 -8.18 -8.98
N PHE A 18 11.30 -7.05 -8.32
CA PHE A 18 10.28 -6.04 -8.10
C PHE A 18 10.04 -5.27 -9.42
N GLU A 19 8.98 -5.58 -10.16
CA GLU A 19 8.69 -4.91 -11.43
C GLU A 19 7.80 -3.69 -11.23
N ILE A 20 8.18 -2.55 -11.81
CA ILE A 20 7.36 -1.34 -11.88
C ILE A 20 6.83 -1.16 -13.30
N VAL A 21 5.52 -1.28 -13.45
CA VAL A 21 4.81 -1.04 -14.71
C VAL A 21 4.13 0.32 -14.66
N LEU A 22 4.54 1.24 -15.54
CA LEU A 22 3.85 2.51 -15.71
C LEU A 22 2.73 2.35 -16.74
N MET A 23 1.49 2.63 -16.32
CA MET A 23 0.31 2.54 -17.18
C MET A 23 -0.26 3.92 -17.45
N THR A 24 -0.50 4.26 -18.73
CA THR A 24 -1.13 5.52 -19.12
C THR A 24 -2.37 5.28 -19.97
N ASN A 25 -3.39 6.12 -19.77
CA ASN A 25 -4.61 6.08 -20.59
C ASN A 25 -4.44 6.82 -21.93
N ASN A 26 -3.29 7.46 -22.15
CA ASN A 26 -3.04 8.25 -23.34
C ASN A 26 -2.83 7.40 -24.59
N ASP A 27 -3.11 8.02 -25.73
CA ASP A 27 -2.74 7.52 -27.05
C ASP A 27 -1.21 7.59 -27.26
N ALA A 28 -0.68 6.67 -28.07
CA ALA A 28 0.73 6.53 -28.47
C ALA A 28 1.40 7.85 -28.85
N LYS A 29 0.65 8.79 -29.44
CA LYS A 29 1.16 10.11 -29.84
C LYS A 29 1.65 10.97 -28.66
N VAL A 30 1.07 10.83 -27.47
CA VAL A 30 1.51 11.52 -26.24
C VAL A 30 2.59 10.71 -25.50
N GLY A 31 2.74 9.43 -25.84
CA GLY A 31 3.70 8.50 -25.22
C GLY A 31 5.15 8.97 -25.32
N VAL A 32 5.53 9.61 -26.42
CA VAL A 32 6.90 10.13 -26.61
C VAL A 32 7.24 11.21 -25.58
N ARG A 33 6.29 12.09 -25.24
CA ARG A 33 6.53 13.12 -24.22
C ARG A 33 6.74 12.50 -22.84
N LEU A 34 5.95 11.48 -22.52
CA LEU A 34 6.07 10.76 -21.25
C LEU A 34 7.39 9.98 -21.18
N LEU A 35 7.80 9.30 -22.25
CA LEU A 35 9.11 8.65 -22.36
C LEU A 35 10.26 9.65 -22.19
N ASN A 36 10.15 10.84 -22.78
CA ASN A 36 11.14 11.89 -22.58
C ASN A 36 11.21 12.35 -21.12
N SER A 37 10.07 12.44 -20.42
CA SER A 37 10.05 12.73 -18.98
C SER A 37 10.68 11.61 -18.15
N ILE A 38 10.37 10.35 -18.44
CA ILE A 38 10.98 9.18 -17.77
C ILE A 38 12.50 9.22 -17.91
N ASN A 39 13.00 9.48 -19.13
CA ASN A 39 14.43 9.57 -19.39
C ASN A 39 15.06 10.81 -18.72
N HIS A 40 14.38 11.96 -18.76
CA HIS A 40 14.88 13.20 -18.17
C HIS A 40 15.02 13.13 -16.65
N TYR A 41 14.06 12.50 -15.97
CA TYR A 41 14.07 12.31 -14.53
C TYR A 41 14.74 10.99 -14.09
N GLU A 42 15.33 10.24 -15.03
CA GLU A 42 16.00 8.96 -14.79
C GLU A 42 15.13 7.97 -13.99
N LEU A 43 13.83 7.95 -14.29
CA LEU A 43 12.88 7.07 -13.61
C LEU A 43 13.12 5.63 -14.05
N THR A 44 13.28 4.74 -13.07
CA THR A 44 13.45 3.31 -13.32
C THR A 44 12.07 2.65 -13.43
N THR A 45 11.58 2.49 -14.66
CA THR A 45 10.36 1.72 -14.96
C THR A 45 10.71 0.54 -15.85
N ASP A 46 10.32 -0.67 -15.46
CA ASP A 46 10.64 -1.90 -16.20
C ASP A 46 9.78 -2.04 -17.45
N LYS A 47 8.51 -1.63 -17.36
CA LYS A 47 7.53 -1.75 -18.46
C LYS A 47 6.66 -0.51 -18.53
N PHE A 48 6.23 -0.19 -19.75
CA PHE A 48 5.34 0.92 -20.03
C PHE A 48 4.17 0.44 -20.88
N CYS A 49 2.95 0.75 -20.47
CA CYS A 49 1.72 0.32 -21.13
C CYS A 49 0.84 1.52 -21.48
N MET A 50 0.36 1.53 -22.73
CA MET A 50 -0.57 2.55 -23.23
C MET A 50 -1.92 1.90 -23.46
N MET A 51 -2.94 2.39 -22.77
CA MET A 51 -4.28 1.79 -22.78
C MET A 51 -5.19 2.45 -23.82
N GLY A 52 -4.85 3.66 -24.32
CA GLY A 52 -5.62 4.33 -25.37
C GLY A 52 -7.10 4.54 -25.04
N GLY A 53 -7.41 4.85 -23.78
CA GLY A 53 -8.79 5.00 -23.30
C GLY A 53 -9.46 3.72 -22.80
N GLN A 54 -8.82 2.55 -22.94
CA GLN A 54 -9.37 1.28 -22.48
C GLN A 54 -9.22 1.08 -20.97
N SER A 55 -10.05 0.21 -20.41
CA SER A 55 -9.97 -0.21 -19.01
C SER A 55 -8.59 -0.83 -18.67
N PRO A 56 -8.01 -0.52 -17.50
CA PRO A 56 -6.73 -1.08 -17.08
C PRO A 56 -6.81 -2.58 -16.76
N ILE A 57 -8.01 -3.13 -16.52
CA ILE A 57 -8.21 -4.47 -15.97
C ILE A 57 -7.57 -5.57 -16.80
N GLY A 58 -7.69 -5.50 -18.13
CA GLY A 58 -7.13 -6.51 -19.03
C GLY A 58 -5.60 -6.62 -18.85
N PHE A 59 -4.93 -5.48 -18.75
CA PHE A 59 -3.49 -5.42 -18.51
C PHE A 59 -3.13 -5.86 -17.09
N LEU A 60 -3.85 -5.39 -16.07
CA LEU A 60 -3.58 -5.76 -14.68
C LEU A 60 -3.66 -7.29 -14.47
N LYS A 61 -4.64 -7.94 -15.11
CA LYS A 61 -4.77 -9.41 -15.10
C LYS A 61 -3.64 -10.09 -15.86
N ALA A 62 -3.29 -9.57 -17.05
CA ALA A 62 -2.21 -10.13 -17.87
C ALA A 62 -0.84 -10.05 -17.19
N TYR A 63 -0.58 -8.98 -16.44
CA TYR A 63 0.65 -8.79 -15.68
C TYR A 63 0.64 -9.45 -14.30
N MET A 64 -0.44 -10.13 -13.91
CA MET A 64 -0.61 -10.71 -12.57
C MET A 64 -0.31 -9.69 -11.46
N THR A 65 -0.82 -8.47 -11.61
CA THR A 65 -0.44 -7.33 -10.78
C THR A 65 -0.72 -7.56 -9.28
N ASN A 66 0.32 -7.37 -8.45
CA ASN A 66 0.20 -7.49 -7.00
C ASN A 66 -0.28 -6.21 -6.31
N LEU A 67 -0.09 -5.03 -6.93
CA LEU A 67 -0.58 -3.75 -6.44
C LEU A 67 -0.83 -2.78 -7.60
N TYR A 68 -2.03 -2.22 -7.67
CA TYR A 68 -2.38 -1.14 -8.59
C TYR A 68 -2.57 0.19 -7.85
N LEU A 69 -1.84 1.23 -8.25
CA LEU A 69 -1.96 2.57 -7.69
C LEU A 69 -2.45 3.55 -8.76
N SER A 70 -3.46 4.34 -8.42
CA SER A 70 -4.05 5.33 -9.32
C SER A 70 -4.68 6.48 -8.53
N GLU A 71 -4.75 7.68 -9.12
CA GLU A 71 -5.54 8.79 -8.57
C GLU A 71 -7.01 8.72 -8.99
N ASP A 72 -7.30 7.96 -10.04
CA ASP A 72 -8.63 7.78 -10.64
C ASP A 72 -9.46 6.78 -9.83
N GLU A 73 -10.47 7.30 -9.15
CA GLU A 73 -11.38 6.56 -8.30
C GLU A 73 -12.19 5.49 -9.04
N GLU A 74 -12.64 5.79 -10.26
CA GLU A 74 -13.43 4.86 -11.06
C GLU A 74 -12.57 3.65 -11.42
N LYS A 75 -11.32 3.88 -11.85
CA LYS A 75 -10.37 2.80 -12.17
C LYS A 75 -9.96 1.97 -10.95
N VAL A 76 -9.77 2.62 -9.79
CA VAL A 76 -9.45 1.90 -8.54
C VAL A 76 -10.64 1.02 -8.13
N THR A 77 -11.85 1.56 -8.17
CA THR A 77 -13.08 0.82 -7.84
C THR A 77 -13.31 -0.33 -8.80
N GLU A 78 -13.10 -0.10 -10.10
CA GLU A 78 -13.16 -1.14 -11.12
C GLU A 78 -12.17 -2.27 -10.81
N ALA A 79 -10.92 -1.96 -10.46
CA ALA A 79 -9.90 -2.96 -10.14
C ALA A 79 -10.21 -3.74 -8.85
N ILE A 80 -10.72 -3.07 -7.82
CA ILE A 80 -11.19 -3.71 -6.59
C ILE A 80 -12.33 -4.69 -6.87
N SER A 81 -13.28 -4.33 -7.74
CA SER A 81 -14.38 -5.23 -8.14
C SER A 81 -13.90 -6.52 -8.81
N GLN A 82 -12.67 -6.52 -9.33
CA GLN A 82 -12.02 -7.66 -9.96
C GLN A 82 -11.09 -8.44 -9.01
N GLY A 83 -11.08 -8.10 -7.72
CA GLY A 83 -10.24 -8.72 -6.71
C GLY A 83 -8.75 -8.33 -6.80
N ILE A 84 -8.43 -7.23 -7.49
CA ILE A 84 -7.05 -6.72 -7.61
C ILE A 84 -6.76 -5.86 -6.38
N ALA A 85 -5.60 -6.04 -5.78
CA ALA A 85 -5.13 -5.20 -4.68
C ALA A 85 -4.82 -3.79 -5.19
N CYS A 86 -5.49 -2.78 -4.63
CA CYS A 86 -5.42 -1.40 -5.13
C CYS A 86 -5.29 -0.37 -4.01
N GLY A 87 -4.74 0.80 -4.34
CA GLY A 87 -4.78 1.99 -3.50
C GLY A 87 -4.96 3.26 -4.32
N ARG A 88 -5.80 4.18 -3.83
CA ARG A 88 -5.96 5.52 -4.39
C ARG A 88 -4.95 6.48 -3.78
N CYS A 89 -4.09 7.07 -4.61
CA CYS A 89 -3.13 8.08 -4.17
C CYS A 89 -3.82 9.45 -4.01
N LEU A 90 -3.53 10.19 -2.94
CA LEU A 90 -4.15 11.49 -2.67
C LEU A 90 -3.11 12.61 -2.48
N ALA A 91 -3.17 13.66 -3.30
CA ALA A 91 -2.30 14.85 -3.28
C ALA A 91 -2.74 15.93 -2.25
N ARG A 92 -1.81 16.47 -1.45
CA ARG A 92 -2.10 17.35 -0.29
C ARG A 92 -2.90 18.59 -0.73
N ARG A 93 -3.95 18.98 0.03
CA ARG A 93 -4.67 20.25 -0.19
C ARG A 93 -3.73 21.42 0.16
N GLY A 94 -3.27 22.15 -0.86
CA GLY A 94 -2.46 23.36 -0.69
C GLY A 94 -1.15 23.40 -1.49
N ASP A 95 -0.67 22.26 -2.00
CA ASP A 95 0.42 22.25 -2.98
C ASP A 95 -0.13 22.70 -4.34
N SER A 96 -0.04 24.00 -4.61
CA SER A 96 -0.23 24.56 -5.94
C SER A 96 1.04 24.40 -6.78
N SER A 97 1.49 23.16 -6.96
CA SER A 97 2.12 22.73 -8.20
C SER A 97 1.07 21.94 -9.00
N LEU A 98 0.01 22.66 -9.35
CA LEU A 98 -0.91 22.27 -10.42
C LEU A 98 -0.10 22.05 -11.69
N ILE A 99 0.20 20.80 -12.02
CA ILE A 99 0.18 20.42 -13.43
C ILE A 99 -1.20 19.83 -13.69
N THR A 100 -2.16 20.71 -13.92
CA THR A 100 -3.32 20.39 -14.75
C THR A 100 -2.78 20.09 -16.15
N CYS A 101 -2.57 18.82 -16.49
CA CYS A 101 -2.51 18.42 -17.89
C CYS A 101 -3.94 18.09 -18.33
N CYS A 102 -4.55 19.05 -19.01
CA CYS A 102 -5.75 18.86 -19.82
C CYS A 102 -5.58 17.60 -20.70
N ASN A 103 -6.62 16.79 -20.80
CA ASN A 103 -6.76 15.56 -21.62
C ASN A 103 -6.19 14.24 -21.05
N GLY A 104 -6.78 13.70 -19.99
CA GLY A 104 -6.87 12.25 -19.80
C GLY A 104 -5.60 11.49 -19.38
N ILE A 105 -4.70 12.13 -18.63
CA ILE A 105 -3.47 11.48 -18.12
C ILE A 105 -3.60 11.20 -16.62
N ALA A 106 -3.71 9.92 -16.23
CA ALA A 106 -3.37 9.52 -14.87
C ALA A 106 -1.85 9.34 -14.79
N ALA A 107 -1.19 10.26 -14.10
CA ALA A 107 0.15 10.07 -13.58
C ALA A 107 0.01 10.01 -12.05
N ALA A 108 0.62 9.03 -11.40
CA ALA A 108 0.82 9.14 -9.96
C ALA A 108 2.04 10.04 -9.75
N THR A 109 1.81 11.28 -9.33
CA THR A 109 2.87 12.08 -8.71
C THR A 109 2.81 11.78 -7.22
N MET A 110 3.80 11.07 -6.69
CA MET A 110 4.01 11.07 -5.24
C MET A 110 4.39 12.49 -4.84
N PHE A 111 3.49 13.22 -4.21
CA PHE A 111 3.81 14.52 -3.64
C PHE A 111 4.69 14.29 -2.42
N THR A 112 5.97 14.64 -2.54
CA THR A 112 6.77 14.97 -1.36
C THR A 112 6.11 16.15 -0.67
N ALA A 113 5.97 16.07 0.65
CA ALA A 113 5.37 17.15 1.42
C ALA A 113 6.14 18.45 1.15
N GLY A 114 5.50 19.44 0.53
CA GLY A 114 6.03 20.79 0.45
C GLY A 114 6.50 21.26 1.83
N ASN A 115 7.79 21.61 1.92
CA ASN A 115 8.53 22.15 3.08
C ASN A 115 8.82 21.22 4.27
N VAL A 116 8.56 19.92 4.19
CA VAL A 116 9.11 18.96 5.15
C VAL A 116 10.06 18.07 4.38
N GLU A 117 11.36 18.18 4.64
CA GLU A 117 12.33 17.16 4.24
C GLU A 117 11.93 15.84 4.93
N ASN A 118 10.97 15.12 4.35
CA ASN A 118 10.79 13.72 4.66
C ASN A 118 11.99 13.01 4.04
N GLN A 119 13.05 12.88 4.83
CA GLN A 119 14.19 12.04 4.55
C GLN A 119 13.72 10.58 4.58
N LEU A 120 13.03 10.17 3.51
CA LEU A 120 12.74 8.77 3.28
C LEU A 120 14.07 8.01 3.23
N SER A 121 14.03 6.76 3.69
CA SER A 121 15.23 5.94 3.69
C SER A 121 15.62 5.59 2.26
N ASP A 122 16.77 6.06 1.81
CA ASP A 122 17.29 5.68 0.50
C ASP A 122 17.64 4.18 0.44
N THR A 123 17.99 3.58 1.58
CA THR A 123 18.44 2.17 1.74
C THR A 123 17.35 1.16 2.04
N GLN A 124 16.13 1.58 2.39
CA GLN A 124 15.06 0.65 2.75
C GLN A 124 13.72 1.09 2.18
N LEU A 125 13.07 0.22 1.42
CA LEU A 125 11.64 0.34 1.12
C LEU A 125 10.84 0.02 2.39
N ARG A 126 10.15 1.04 2.93
CA ARG A 126 9.30 0.91 4.12
C ARG A 126 7.82 0.97 3.72
N VAL A 127 7.08 -0.11 3.94
CA VAL A 127 5.66 -0.23 3.59
C VAL A 127 4.86 -0.41 4.87
N ALA A 128 3.94 0.50 5.15
CA ALA A 128 3.07 0.43 6.32
C ALA A 128 1.63 0.12 5.90
N PHE A 129 0.94 -0.68 6.72
CA PHE A 129 -0.43 -1.10 6.51
C PHE A 129 -1.28 -0.83 7.75
N ASP A 130 -2.51 -0.37 7.55
CA ASP A 130 -3.55 -0.59 8.55
C ASP A 130 -3.94 -2.07 8.64
N GLY A 131 -4.59 -2.43 9.74
CA GLY A 131 -5.18 -3.74 9.97
C GLY A 131 -6.50 -3.92 9.23
N ASP A 132 -7.60 -3.60 9.90
CA ASP A 132 -8.97 -3.82 9.42
C ASP A 132 -9.25 -2.97 8.17
N GLY A 133 -10.00 -3.52 7.21
CA GLY A 133 -10.26 -2.85 5.93
C GLY A 133 -9.09 -2.86 4.94
N VAL A 134 -7.88 -3.23 5.38
CA VAL A 134 -6.65 -3.23 4.56
C VAL A 134 -6.02 -4.61 4.47
N LEU A 135 -5.39 -5.12 5.54
CA LEU A 135 -4.81 -6.47 5.58
C LEU A 135 -5.82 -7.53 6.03
N PHE A 136 -6.70 -7.14 6.95
CA PHE A 136 -7.80 -7.95 7.43
C PHE A 136 -9.12 -7.40 6.89
N SER A 137 -10.16 -8.23 6.83
CA SER A 137 -11.51 -7.73 6.58
C SER A 137 -11.95 -6.75 7.65
N ASP A 138 -13.04 -6.03 7.40
CA ASP A 138 -13.71 -5.16 8.36
C ASP A 138 -14.60 -5.89 9.39
N GLU A 139 -14.56 -7.23 9.47
CA GLU A 139 -15.45 -8.03 10.33
C GLU A 139 -15.43 -7.60 11.80
N SER A 140 -14.26 -7.30 12.37
CA SER A 140 -14.16 -6.88 13.77
C SER A 140 -14.56 -5.41 13.94
N GLN A 141 -14.37 -4.58 12.91
CA GLN A 141 -14.84 -3.19 12.91
C GLN A 141 -16.37 -3.13 12.91
N ILE A 142 -17.04 -4.04 12.21
CA ILE A 142 -18.50 -4.19 12.24
C ILE A 142 -18.99 -4.50 13.66
N VAL A 143 -18.33 -5.44 14.35
CA VAL A 143 -18.70 -5.79 15.75
C VAL A 143 -18.54 -4.57 16.66
N PHE A 144 -17.43 -3.85 16.55
CA PHE A 144 -17.17 -2.64 17.34
C PHE A 144 -18.20 -1.54 17.06
N ASN A 145 -18.51 -1.26 15.79
CA ASN A 145 -19.46 -0.21 15.41
C ASN A 145 -20.89 -0.52 15.87
N ASN A 146 -21.30 -1.79 15.85
CA ASN A 146 -22.67 -2.20 16.19
C ASN A 146 -22.88 -2.45 17.70
N HIS A 147 -21.86 -2.94 18.40
CA HIS A 147 -22.00 -3.48 19.76
C HIS A 147 -21.01 -2.88 20.78
N GLY A 148 -20.13 -1.98 20.34
CA GLY A 148 -19.19 -1.30 21.22
C GLY A 148 -17.99 -2.14 21.64
N LEU A 149 -17.18 -1.57 22.54
CA LEU A 149 -15.86 -2.10 22.90
C LEU A 149 -15.91 -3.42 23.66
N ASP A 150 -16.86 -3.59 24.58
CA ASP A 150 -16.98 -4.81 25.40
C ASP A 150 -17.30 -6.04 24.52
N SER A 151 -18.26 -5.91 23.60
CA SER A 151 -18.59 -6.97 22.66
C SER A 151 -17.47 -7.25 21.66
N PHE A 152 -16.70 -6.23 21.27
CA PHE A 152 -15.49 -6.43 20.48
C PHE A 152 -14.46 -7.28 21.25
N HIS A 153 -14.20 -6.98 22.53
CA HIS A 153 -13.26 -7.76 23.36
C HIS A 153 -13.71 -9.21 23.54
N GLU A 154 -14.98 -9.43 23.88
CA GLU A 154 -15.54 -10.78 24.00
C GLU A 154 -15.43 -11.56 22.69
N ASN A 155 -15.68 -10.89 21.56
CA ASN A 155 -15.56 -11.50 20.24
C ASN A 155 -14.11 -11.87 19.90
N GLU A 156 -13.14 -10.98 20.14
CA GLU A 156 -11.73 -11.26 19.90
C GLU A 156 -11.19 -12.39 20.79
N GLU A 157 -11.58 -12.44 22.07
CA GLU A 157 -11.18 -13.53 22.97
C GLU A 157 -11.80 -14.88 22.57
N ARG A 158 -13.09 -14.88 22.21
CA ARG A 158 -13.80 -16.07 21.72
C ARG A 158 -13.19 -16.59 20.42
N LEU A 159 -12.81 -15.70 19.51
CA LEU A 159 -12.27 -16.02 18.19
C LEU A 159 -10.74 -16.04 18.15
N LYS A 160 -10.03 -15.95 19.28
CA LYS A 160 -8.57 -15.83 19.32
C LYS A 160 -7.79 -16.91 18.59
N ASN A 161 -8.39 -18.07 18.33
CA ASN A 161 -7.79 -19.20 17.59
C ASN A 161 -8.35 -19.35 16.17
N GLN A 162 -9.29 -18.51 15.77
CA GLN A 162 -9.83 -18.44 14.41
C GLN A 162 -9.16 -17.25 13.70
N PRO A 163 -8.47 -17.48 12.57
CA PRO A 163 -7.87 -16.40 11.80
C PRO A 163 -8.90 -15.32 11.45
N LEU A 164 -8.45 -14.06 11.38
CA LEU A 164 -9.21 -12.97 10.77
C LEU A 164 -9.41 -13.27 9.28
N GLN A 165 -10.55 -12.85 8.72
CA GLN A 165 -10.74 -12.93 7.27
C GLN A 165 -9.75 -12.01 6.55
N GLN A 166 -9.37 -12.40 5.34
CA GLN A 166 -8.39 -11.67 4.55
C GLN A 166 -8.95 -10.34 4.02
N GLY A 167 -8.16 -9.28 4.13
CA GLY A 167 -8.41 -7.99 3.49
C GLY A 167 -7.81 -7.93 2.08
N LEU A 168 -8.06 -6.80 1.40
CA LEU A 168 -7.68 -6.61 0.00
C LEU A 168 -6.16 -6.71 -0.23
N LEU A 169 -5.36 -6.17 0.70
CA LEU A 169 -3.90 -6.08 0.52
C LEU A 169 -3.13 -7.29 1.08
N LYS A 170 -3.83 -8.34 1.52
CA LYS A 170 -3.18 -9.58 1.99
C LYS A 170 -2.22 -10.14 0.94
N TYR A 171 -2.65 -10.28 -0.31
CA TYR A 171 -1.81 -10.85 -1.39
C TYR A 171 -0.62 -9.95 -1.77
N PHE A 172 -0.74 -8.64 -1.59
CA PHE A 172 0.38 -7.73 -1.76
C PHE A 172 1.43 -7.94 -0.66
N LEU A 173 1.00 -8.09 0.61
CA LEU A 173 1.90 -8.48 1.69
C LEU A 173 2.58 -9.82 1.40
N GLU A 174 1.87 -10.81 0.84
CA GLU A 174 2.50 -12.08 0.43
C GLU A 174 3.61 -11.88 -0.60
N ALA A 175 3.40 -11.01 -1.59
CA ALA A 175 4.41 -10.69 -2.59
C ALA A 175 5.64 -10.03 -1.96
N LEU A 176 5.44 -9.09 -1.02
CA LEU A 176 6.53 -8.47 -0.26
C LEU A 176 7.29 -9.51 0.58
N VAL A 177 6.59 -10.38 1.31
CA VAL A 177 7.21 -11.43 2.13
C VAL A 177 7.99 -12.44 1.28
N LYS A 178 7.48 -12.81 0.10
CA LYS A 178 8.21 -13.65 -0.87
C LYS A 178 9.53 -13.01 -1.28
N LEU A 179 9.53 -11.70 -1.57
CA LEU A 179 10.76 -10.97 -1.86
C LEU A 179 11.67 -10.89 -0.63
N GLN A 180 11.13 -10.59 0.55
CA GLN A 180 11.89 -10.56 1.81
C GLN A 180 12.62 -11.88 2.07
N ASN A 181 11.97 -13.03 1.83
CA ASN A 181 12.58 -14.35 2.04
C ASN A 181 13.78 -14.63 1.13
N LYS A 182 13.90 -13.95 -0.02
CA LYS A 182 15.12 -14.02 -0.85
C LYS A 182 16.32 -13.37 -0.17
N PHE A 183 16.06 -12.40 0.69
CA PHE A 183 17.09 -11.72 1.46
C PHE A 183 17.44 -12.45 2.76
N ASP A 184 16.84 -13.60 3.08
CA ASP A 184 17.15 -14.34 4.32
C ASP A 184 18.63 -14.76 4.39
N LYS A 185 19.32 -14.85 3.23
CA LYS A 185 20.78 -15.09 3.15
C LYS A 185 21.63 -13.83 3.34
N SER A 186 21.07 -12.66 3.09
CA SER A 186 21.73 -11.37 3.29
C SER A 186 21.43 -10.85 4.69
N GLN A 187 22.42 -10.37 5.43
CA GLN A 187 22.22 -9.91 6.81
C GLN A 187 21.29 -8.67 6.92
N MET A 188 20.90 -8.04 5.80
CA MET A 188 20.01 -6.88 5.77
C MET A 188 19.02 -6.98 4.62
N CYS A 189 17.73 -7.14 4.93
CA CYS A 189 16.67 -7.05 3.92
C CYS A 189 16.32 -5.57 3.66
N PRO A 190 16.30 -5.11 2.39
CA PRO A 190 15.99 -3.73 2.02
C PRO A 190 14.47 -3.44 2.02
N ILE A 191 13.62 -4.41 2.35
CA ILE A 191 12.17 -4.23 2.47
C ILE A 191 11.77 -4.38 3.94
N LYS A 192 11.05 -3.39 4.46
CA LYS A 192 10.49 -3.39 5.82
C LYS A 192 8.99 -3.17 5.83
N THR A 193 8.28 -4.05 6.50
CA THR A 193 6.82 -4.04 6.61
C THR A 193 6.37 -3.67 8.02
N TYR A 194 5.33 -2.83 8.11
CA TYR A 194 4.80 -2.34 9.38
C TYR A 194 3.29 -2.54 9.43
N LEU A 195 2.78 -3.05 10.55
CA LEU A 195 1.36 -3.00 10.88
C LEU A 195 1.11 -1.84 11.84
N VAL A 196 0.29 -0.87 11.45
CA VAL A 196 -0.08 0.29 12.26
C VAL A 196 -1.59 0.29 12.45
N THR A 197 -2.06 -0.24 13.58
CA THR A 197 -3.48 -0.50 13.81
C THR A 197 -4.01 0.19 15.05
N SER A 198 -5.26 0.67 14.98
CA SER A 198 -5.98 1.20 16.14
C SER A 198 -6.32 0.13 17.17
N ARG A 199 -6.20 -1.17 16.83
CA ARG A 199 -6.34 -2.28 17.77
C ARG A 199 -5.33 -2.17 18.91
N SER A 200 -5.69 -2.73 20.05
CA SER A 200 -4.81 -2.90 21.21
C SER A 200 -4.15 -4.28 21.18
N GLU A 201 -2.92 -4.34 21.70
CA GLU A 201 -2.13 -5.57 21.68
C GLU A 201 -2.70 -6.64 22.61
N VAL A 202 -3.20 -6.22 23.77
CA VAL A 202 -3.65 -7.11 24.86
C VAL A 202 -4.92 -7.86 24.43
N GLU A 203 -5.86 -7.17 23.78
CA GLU A 203 -7.19 -7.70 23.48
C GLU A 203 -7.28 -8.32 22.09
N ALA A 204 -6.57 -7.77 21.10
CA ALA A 204 -6.67 -8.23 19.71
C ALA A 204 -5.35 -8.75 19.13
N GLY A 205 -4.22 -8.51 19.80
CA GLY A 205 -2.90 -8.86 19.28
C GLY A 205 -2.71 -10.36 19.06
N ALA A 206 -3.23 -11.21 19.96
CA ALA A 206 -3.09 -12.66 19.84
C ALA A 206 -3.71 -13.22 18.54
N ARG A 207 -4.90 -12.73 18.18
CA ARG A 207 -5.61 -13.16 16.96
C ARG A 207 -4.90 -12.66 15.71
N VAL A 208 -4.42 -11.41 15.72
CA VAL A 208 -3.60 -10.83 14.63
C VAL A 208 -2.35 -11.67 14.36
N HIS A 209 -1.57 -11.98 15.40
CA HIS A 209 -0.34 -12.78 15.25
C HIS A 209 -0.63 -14.19 14.71
N LYS A 210 -1.66 -14.87 15.26
CA LYS A 210 -2.05 -16.20 14.78
C LYS A 210 -2.58 -16.20 13.35
N THR A 211 -3.27 -15.14 12.96
CA THR A 211 -3.75 -14.96 11.58
C THR A 211 -2.56 -14.90 10.63
N LEU A 212 -1.60 -14.00 10.88
CA LEU A 212 -0.39 -13.88 10.05
C LEU A 212 0.42 -15.18 10.04
N GLN A 213 0.55 -15.84 11.19
CA GLN A 213 1.21 -17.15 11.28
C GLN A 213 0.49 -18.21 10.42
N SER A 214 -0.84 -18.26 10.47
CA SER A 214 -1.63 -19.22 9.68
C SER A 214 -1.51 -18.97 8.17
N TRP A 215 -1.29 -17.72 7.77
CA TRP A 215 -1.01 -17.35 6.38
C TRP A 215 0.44 -17.56 5.98
N GLY A 216 1.33 -17.92 6.92
CA GLY A 216 2.77 -18.00 6.68
C GLY A 216 3.42 -16.65 6.40
N LEU A 217 2.83 -15.55 6.88
CA LEU A 217 3.29 -14.18 6.66
C LEU A 217 3.95 -13.62 7.92
N LYS A 218 4.99 -12.82 7.69
CA LYS A 218 5.71 -12.07 8.73
C LYS A 218 5.59 -10.58 8.44
N ILE A 219 5.42 -9.79 9.50
CA ILE A 219 5.53 -8.33 9.48
C ILE A 219 6.71 -7.97 10.38
N ASP A 220 7.58 -7.05 9.93
CA ASP A 220 8.80 -6.72 10.68
C ASP A 220 8.50 -6.01 12.01
N GLN A 221 7.50 -5.14 12.03
CA GLN A 221 7.13 -4.37 13.22
C GLN A 221 5.62 -4.19 13.36
N PHE A 222 5.14 -4.37 14.58
CA PHE A 222 3.74 -4.18 14.97
C PHE A 222 3.61 -2.91 15.83
N MET A 223 2.61 -2.09 15.53
CA MET A 223 2.26 -0.88 16.27
C MET A 223 0.77 -0.94 16.62
N PHE A 224 0.46 -1.53 17.78
CA PHE A 224 -0.88 -1.55 18.34
C PHE A 224 -1.12 -0.27 19.15
N LEU A 225 -2.05 0.56 18.69
CA LEU A 225 -2.20 1.91 19.23
C LEU A 225 -3.31 2.04 20.27
N ALA A 226 -4.18 1.04 20.41
CA ALA A 226 -5.30 1.08 21.35
C ALA A 226 -6.11 2.39 21.23
N GLY A 227 -6.48 2.76 19.99
CA GLY A 227 -7.23 3.98 19.67
C GLY A 227 -6.41 5.28 19.67
N LYS A 228 -5.11 5.26 20.00
CA LYS A 228 -4.25 6.45 19.92
C LYS A 228 -3.98 6.85 18.47
N PRO A 229 -3.67 8.14 18.20
CA PRO A 229 -3.39 8.61 16.85
C PRO A 229 -2.26 7.87 16.14
N LYS A 230 -2.44 7.56 14.85
CA LYS A 230 -1.43 6.91 13.98
C LYS A 230 -0.28 7.83 13.56
N GLY A 231 -0.44 9.14 13.71
CA GLY A 231 0.56 10.14 13.29
C GLY A 231 1.95 9.95 13.89
N PRO A 232 2.12 9.96 15.22
CA PRO A 232 3.43 9.84 15.87
C PRO A 232 4.25 8.60 15.46
N PRO A 233 3.71 7.36 15.44
CA PRO A 233 4.49 6.22 14.97
C PRO A 233 4.84 6.33 13.48
N LEU A 234 3.93 6.82 12.64
CA LEU A 234 4.20 6.98 11.20
C LEU A 234 5.28 8.05 10.92
N GLN A 235 5.31 9.14 11.68
CA GLN A 235 6.39 10.14 11.59
C GLN A 235 7.75 9.57 11.99
N LYS A 236 7.78 8.60 12.92
CA LYS A 236 9.03 7.91 13.29
C LYS A 236 9.45 6.87 12.26
N ILE A 237 8.50 6.15 11.69
CA ILE A 237 8.76 5.11 10.68
C ILE A 237 9.17 5.75 9.34
N GLN A 238 8.56 6.88 8.98
CA GLN A 238 8.65 7.52 7.65
C GLN A 238 8.49 6.48 6.53
N PRO A 239 7.31 5.82 6.44
CA PRO A 239 7.09 4.85 5.38
C PRO A 239 7.07 5.54 4.02
N HIS A 240 7.50 4.81 2.99
CA HIS A 240 7.37 5.24 1.60
C HIS A 240 5.91 5.29 1.17
N ILE A 241 5.08 4.43 1.77
CA ILE A 241 3.65 4.39 1.56
C ILE A 241 2.96 3.80 2.79
N PHE A 242 1.85 4.41 3.20
CA PHE A 242 0.95 3.90 4.23
C PHE A 242 -0.42 3.63 3.62
N PHE A 243 -0.90 2.39 3.74
CA PHE A 243 -2.23 1.97 3.27
C PHE A 243 -3.25 2.06 4.40
N GLU A 244 -4.35 2.75 4.15
CA GLU A 244 -5.41 3.04 5.13
C GLU A 244 -6.77 3.08 4.43
N ASP A 245 -7.83 2.60 5.07
CA ASP A 245 -9.20 2.62 4.52
C ASP A 245 -10.03 3.81 5.00
N ASP A 246 -9.73 4.39 6.18
CA ASP A 246 -10.44 5.55 6.73
C ASP A 246 -9.85 6.91 6.28
N MET A 247 -10.65 7.66 5.51
CA MET A 247 -10.32 9.01 5.02
C MET A 247 -9.99 10.02 6.14
N LYS A 248 -10.54 9.87 7.35
CA LYS A 248 -10.23 10.74 8.50
C LYS A 248 -8.78 10.52 8.94
N HIS A 249 -8.36 9.26 9.10
CA HIS A 249 -6.96 8.94 9.43
C HIS A 249 -6.01 9.43 8.34
N ILE A 250 -6.37 9.20 7.09
CA ILE A 250 -5.61 9.66 5.92
C ILE A 250 -5.38 11.17 5.98
N ASN A 251 -6.44 11.96 6.16
CA ASN A 251 -6.31 13.42 6.21
C ASN A 251 -5.37 13.87 7.34
N LEU A 252 -5.47 13.27 8.52
CA LEU A 252 -4.61 13.58 9.67
C LEU A 252 -3.13 13.28 9.40
N VAL A 253 -2.81 12.10 8.84
CA VAL A 253 -1.40 11.73 8.63
C VAL A 253 -0.78 12.45 7.42
N ARG A 254 -1.60 12.89 6.48
CA ARG A 254 -1.16 13.71 5.33
C ARG A 254 -0.75 15.11 5.74
N GLU A 255 -1.37 15.68 6.77
CA GLU A 255 -0.90 16.95 7.36
C GLU A 255 0.53 16.83 7.92
N LEU A 256 0.93 15.62 8.31
CA LEU A 256 2.27 15.29 8.80
C LEU A 256 3.25 14.93 7.67
N GLY A 257 2.83 15.03 6.40
CA GLY A 257 3.64 14.75 5.23
C GLY A 257 3.79 13.27 4.87
N ILE A 258 3.03 12.38 5.50
CA ILE A 258 3.10 10.94 5.23
C ILE A 258 2.42 10.62 3.89
N ILE A 259 3.12 9.87 3.03
CA ILE A 259 2.57 9.37 1.77
C ILE A 259 1.55 8.28 2.09
N THR A 260 0.32 8.45 1.60
CA THR A 260 -0.80 7.56 1.88
C THR A 260 -1.47 7.07 0.61
N ALA A 261 -1.96 5.83 0.65
CA ALA A 261 -2.85 5.28 -0.34
C ALA A 261 -4.15 4.85 0.35
N HIS A 262 -5.26 5.44 -0.09
CA HIS A 262 -6.59 5.10 0.38
C HIS A 262 -7.01 3.76 -0.20
N VAL A 263 -7.49 2.85 0.64
CA VAL A 263 -8.07 1.56 0.23
C VAL A 263 -9.59 1.68 0.36
N PRO A 264 -10.33 2.00 -0.73
CA PRO A 264 -11.78 2.18 -0.68
C PRO A 264 -12.49 0.82 -0.62
N TYR A 265 -12.31 0.10 0.49
CA TYR A 265 -12.86 -1.22 0.75
C TYR A 265 -13.53 -1.25 2.12
N GLY A 266 -14.56 -2.08 2.27
CA GLY A 266 -15.26 -2.28 3.54
C GLY A 266 -16.25 -1.17 3.93
N ILE A 267 -16.82 -1.30 5.13
CA ILE A 267 -17.94 -0.48 5.64
C ILE A 267 -17.65 1.02 5.73
N ASN A 268 -16.38 1.43 5.80
CA ASN A 268 -16.00 2.84 5.88
C ASN A 268 -16.18 3.57 4.53
N ASN A 269 -16.44 2.82 3.45
CA ASN A 269 -16.50 3.31 2.08
C ASN A 269 -17.86 3.02 1.38
N MET A 270 -18.88 2.62 2.15
CA MET A 270 -20.28 2.44 1.70
C MET A 270 -21.16 3.66 1.98
#